data_AF-A0A5C2SD58-F1
#
_entry.id   AF-A0A5C2SD58-F1
#
_cell.length_a   1.000
_cell.length_b   1.000
_cell.length_c   1.000
_cell.angle_alpha   90.00
_cell.angle_beta   90.00
_cell.angle_gamma   90.00
#
_symmetry.space_group_name_H-M   'P 1'
#
loop_
_entity.id
_entity.type
_entity.pdbx_description
1 polymer ?
#
loop_
_entity_poly.entity_id
_entity_poly.type
_entity_poly.pdbx_seq_one_letter_code
_entity_poly.pdbx_strand_id
1 'polypeptide(L)'
;MSLTLNVSFTSDDPLNSTVVDDSTGQTLYYISTPFRFGTQVTTVRDAGKNVVATYEHRWGKDRVTFHGETTYVSQWLPKKSWLSNNRVLYVQNGRSYVWKPNLLSSSYKLLDTQNDTVAAQTHHRSFGLFSKRRVGINVHEELVPYLDAVILAFMICECERRVSATASRDPPTSPGAGGGY
;
A
#
# COMPACT_ATOMS: atom_id res chain seq x y z
N MET A 1 -8.26 0.99 27.33
CA MET A 1 -8.35 0.00 26.24
C MET A 1 -8.38 0.80 24.95
N SER A 2 -7.35 0.72 24.11
CA SER A 2 -7.37 1.42 22.81
C SER A 2 -8.18 0.59 21.83
N LEU A 3 -9.21 1.18 21.24
CA LEU A 3 -10.02 0.53 20.21
C LEU A 3 -9.21 0.51 18.91
N THR A 4 -9.04 -0.68 18.34
CA THR A 4 -8.37 -0.87 17.05
C THR A 4 -9.31 -1.62 16.11
N LEU A 5 -9.40 -1.17 14.88
CA LEU A 5 -10.04 -1.91 13.80
C LEU A 5 -8.99 -2.81 13.16
N ASN A 6 -9.26 -4.11 13.11
CA ASN A 6 -8.41 -5.05 12.40
C ASN A 6 -9.04 -5.40 11.05
N VAL A 7 -8.29 -5.20 9.98
CA VAL A 7 -8.74 -5.54 8.63
C VAL A 7 -7.84 -6.57 7.99
N SER A 8 -8.41 -7.48 7.20
CA SER A 8 -7.65 -8.50 6.46
C SER A 8 -7.89 -8.41 4.96
N PHE A 9 -6.82 -8.67 4.21
CA PHE A 9 -6.87 -8.92 2.77
C PHE A 9 -7.16 -10.41 2.53
N THR A 10 -8.18 -10.71 1.72
CA THR A 10 -8.59 -12.10 1.45
C THR A 10 -7.65 -12.86 0.50
N SER A 11 -6.83 -12.13 -0.26
CA SER A 11 -5.82 -12.65 -1.19
C SER A 11 -4.38 -12.46 -0.67
N ASP A 12 -3.43 -13.23 -1.20
CA ASP A 12 -1.99 -12.99 -1.07
C ASP A 12 -1.49 -11.85 -1.96
N ASP A 13 -2.30 -11.44 -2.94
CA ASP A 13 -2.09 -10.21 -3.69
C ASP A 13 -3.00 -9.08 -3.16
N PRO A 14 -2.51 -8.18 -2.30
CA PRO A 14 -3.30 -7.07 -1.76
C PRO A 14 -3.73 -6.07 -2.84
N LEU A 15 -3.10 -6.08 -4.02
CA LEU A 15 -3.50 -5.26 -5.17
C LEU A 15 -4.67 -5.86 -5.95
N ASN A 16 -5.10 -7.08 -5.59
CA ASN A 16 -6.25 -7.77 -6.17
C ASN A 16 -6.92 -8.63 -5.09
N SER A 17 -7.64 -7.96 -4.19
CA SER A 17 -8.12 -8.55 -2.93
C SER A 17 -9.42 -7.90 -2.47
N THR A 18 -10.10 -8.55 -1.54
CA THR A 18 -11.15 -7.92 -0.74
C THR A 18 -10.59 -7.58 0.64
N VAL A 19 -10.90 -6.39 1.14
CA VAL A 19 -10.58 -5.98 2.51
C VAL A 19 -11.81 -6.19 3.37
N VAL A 20 -11.67 -6.96 4.45
CA VAL A 20 -12.74 -7.27 5.39
C VAL A 20 -12.39 -6.77 6.78
N ASP A 21 -13.39 -6.37 7.56
CA ASP A 21 -13.29 -6.23 9.01
C ASP A 21 -13.20 -7.63 9.62
N ASP A 22 -12.16 -7.88 10.41
CA ASP A 22 -11.93 -9.19 11.02
C ASP A 22 -12.95 -9.54 12.12
N SER A 23 -13.49 -8.53 12.79
CA SER A 23 -14.40 -8.74 13.92
C SER A 23 -15.80 -9.14 13.45
N THR A 24 -16.24 -8.59 12.32
CA THR A 24 -17.58 -8.78 11.77
C THR A 24 -17.61 -9.67 10.52
N GLY A 25 -16.46 -9.86 9.85
CA GLY A 25 -16.37 -10.47 8.53
C GLY A 25 -16.94 -9.59 7.40
N GLN A 26 -17.35 -8.35 7.71
CA GLN A 26 -17.97 -7.46 6.74
C GLN A 26 -16.94 -7.01 5.70
N THR A 27 -17.35 -7.00 4.43
CA THR A 27 -16.54 -6.39 3.37
C THR A 27 -16.53 -4.88 3.51
N LEU A 28 -15.33 -4.31 3.56
CA LEU A 28 -15.10 -2.86 3.60
C LEU A 28 -14.72 -2.32 2.23
N TYR A 29 -13.82 -3.01 1.52
CA TYR A 29 -13.36 -2.59 0.20
C TYR A 29 -13.13 -3.74 -0.76
N TYR A 30 -13.32 -3.46 -2.05
CA TYR A 30 -12.87 -4.30 -3.15
C TYR A 30 -11.69 -3.63 -3.86
N ILE A 31 -10.59 -4.35 -3.97
CA ILE A 31 -9.38 -3.89 -4.65
C ILE A 31 -9.17 -4.75 -5.89
N SER A 32 -8.95 -4.11 -7.03
CA SER A 32 -8.66 -4.82 -8.27
C SER A 32 -7.64 -4.08 -9.10
N THR A 33 -6.65 -4.82 -9.58
CA THR A 33 -5.67 -4.36 -10.57
C THR A 33 -5.74 -5.32 -11.76
N PRO A 34 -6.46 -4.99 -12.84
CA PRO A 34 -6.56 -5.86 -14.00
C PRO A 34 -5.18 -6.00 -14.65
N PHE A 35 -4.82 -7.23 -15.01
CA PHE A 35 -3.60 -7.50 -15.75
C PHE A 35 -3.70 -6.86 -17.14
N ARG A 36 -2.81 -5.91 -17.43
CA ARG A 36 -2.72 -5.22 -18.71
C ARG A 36 -1.26 -4.98 -19.07
N PHE A 37 -0.93 -5.10 -20.36
CA PHE A 37 0.33 -4.62 -20.90
C PHE A 37 0.33 -3.08 -20.86
N GLY A 38 1.34 -2.48 -20.24
CA GLY A 38 1.48 -1.03 -20.11
C GLY A 38 0.98 -0.49 -18.76
N THR A 39 0.11 0.50 -18.80
CA THR A 39 -0.37 1.20 -17.59
C THR A 39 -1.23 0.28 -16.72
N GLN A 40 -0.85 0.13 -15.45
CA GLN A 40 -1.61 -0.61 -14.44
C GLN A 40 -2.42 0.36 -13.60
N VAL A 41 -3.72 0.10 -13.47
CA VAL A 41 -4.63 0.90 -12.66
C VAL A 41 -5.22 0.03 -11.57
N THR A 42 -4.81 0.26 -10.32
CA THR A 42 -5.45 -0.34 -9.15
C THR A 42 -6.68 0.49 -8.78
N THR A 43 -7.83 -0.14 -8.64
CA THR A 43 -9.09 0.51 -8.23
C THR A 43 -9.51 0.03 -6.86
N VAL A 44 -9.86 0.97 -5.97
CA VAL A 44 -10.50 0.71 -4.69
C VAL A 44 -11.97 1.09 -4.79
N ARG A 45 -12.83 0.14 -4.42
CA ARG A 45 -14.26 0.38 -4.27
C ARG A 45 -14.69 0.16 -2.84
N ASP A 46 -15.64 0.95 -2.37
CA ASP A 46 -16.30 0.72 -1.08
C ASP A 46 -17.23 -0.52 -1.12
N ALA A 47 -17.87 -0.82 0.02
CA ALA A 47 -18.85 -1.89 0.12
C ALA A 47 -20.06 -1.72 -0.82
N GLY A 48 -20.41 -0.48 -1.15
CA GLY A 48 -21.44 -0.12 -2.14
C GLY A 48 -20.99 -0.26 -3.60
N LYS A 49 -19.74 -0.68 -3.83
CA LYS A 49 -19.07 -0.78 -5.14
C LYS A 49 -18.82 0.57 -5.82
N ASN A 50 -18.93 1.68 -5.10
CA ASN A 50 -18.55 2.99 -5.61
C ASN A 50 -17.02 3.10 -5.63
N VAL A 51 -16.47 3.72 -6.66
CA VAL A 51 -15.02 3.96 -6.74
C VAL A 51 -14.65 5.09 -5.79
N VAL A 52 -13.90 4.77 -4.74
CA VAL A 52 -13.38 5.76 -3.77
C VAL A 52 -11.96 6.18 -4.11
N ALA A 53 -11.21 5.31 -4.79
CA ALA A 53 -9.86 5.63 -5.23
C ALA A 53 -9.40 4.86 -6.46
N THR A 54 -8.49 5.46 -7.22
CA THR A 54 -7.67 4.78 -8.22
C THR A 54 -6.21 5.15 -8.04
N TYR A 55 -5.32 4.18 -8.24
CA TYR A 55 -3.89 4.36 -8.34
C TYR A 55 -3.44 3.91 -9.73
N GLU A 56 -2.86 4.83 -10.48
CA GLU A 56 -2.36 4.61 -11.82
C GLU A 56 -0.83 4.61 -11.78
N HIS A 57 -0.23 3.43 -11.98
CA HIS A 57 1.21 3.26 -12.06
C HIS A 57 1.68 3.49 -13.51
N ARG A 58 2.51 4.51 -13.71
CA ARG A 58 3.13 4.88 -14.98
C ARG A 58 4.55 5.32 -14.69
N TRP A 59 5.55 4.71 -15.32
CA TRP A 59 6.97 5.04 -15.13
C TRP A 59 7.24 6.56 -14.95
N GLY A 60 7.47 6.96 -13.70
CA GLY A 60 7.81 8.33 -13.29
C GLY A 60 6.67 9.34 -13.23
N LYS A 61 5.42 8.95 -13.49
CA LYS A 61 4.24 9.84 -13.53
C LYS A 61 3.02 9.19 -12.87
N ASP A 62 3.25 8.51 -11.75
CA ASP A 62 2.21 7.86 -10.97
C ASP A 62 1.16 8.87 -10.50
N ARG A 63 -0.12 8.52 -10.70
CA ARG A 63 -1.27 9.36 -10.33
C ARG A 63 -2.18 8.63 -9.37
N VAL A 64 -2.84 9.39 -8.53
CA VAL A 64 -3.91 8.91 -7.68
C VAL A 64 -5.14 9.76 -7.93
N THR A 65 -6.31 9.12 -8.03
CA THR A 65 -7.59 9.80 -7.92
C THR A 65 -8.20 9.37 -6.60
N PHE A 66 -8.48 10.32 -5.69
CA PHE A 66 -9.04 10.04 -4.37
C PHE A 66 -10.26 10.94 -4.17
N HIS A 67 -11.43 10.35 -3.90
CA HIS A 67 -12.71 11.07 -3.80
C HIS A 67 -12.99 12.05 -4.96
N GLY A 68 -12.62 11.66 -6.18
CA GLY A 68 -12.84 12.44 -7.40
C GLY A 68 -11.73 13.44 -7.76
N GLU A 69 -10.75 13.66 -6.88
CA GLU A 69 -9.62 14.56 -7.15
C GLU A 69 -8.41 13.78 -7.64
N THR A 70 -7.88 14.13 -8.82
CA THR A 70 -6.69 13.50 -9.39
C THR A 70 -5.44 14.35 -9.17
N THR A 71 -4.41 13.74 -8.60
CA THR A 71 -3.11 14.38 -8.34
C THR A 71 -1.95 13.40 -8.56
N TYR A 72 -0.71 13.88 -8.51
CA TYR A 72 0.46 13.00 -8.53
C TYR A 72 0.63 12.29 -7.20
N VAL A 73 1.09 11.03 -7.24
CA VAL A 73 1.42 10.29 -6.01
C VAL A 73 2.48 11.03 -5.20
N SER A 74 3.44 11.69 -5.85
CA SER A 74 4.45 12.50 -5.17
C SER A 74 3.89 13.70 -4.41
N GLN A 75 2.67 14.15 -4.73
CA GLN A 75 1.98 15.23 -4.04
C GLN A 75 1.02 14.68 -2.97
N TRP A 76 0.27 13.62 -3.27
CA TRP A 76 -0.69 13.02 -2.34
C TRP A 76 -0.03 12.20 -1.21
N LEU A 77 1.01 11.45 -1.57
CA LEU A 77 1.76 10.58 -0.68
C LEU A 77 3.27 10.80 -0.90
N PRO A 78 3.80 11.98 -0.52
CA PRO A 78 5.19 12.32 -0.78
C PRO A 78 6.16 11.37 -0.07
N LYS A 79 7.36 11.22 -0.66
CA LYS A 79 8.48 10.58 0.05
C LYS A 79 8.92 11.47 1.20
N LYS A 80 9.28 10.88 2.35
CA LYS A 80 9.91 11.64 3.46
C LYS A 80 11.27 12.22 3.04
N SER A 81 12.02 11.49 2.23
CA SER A 81 13.25 11.97 1.58
C SER A 81 13.44 11.22 0.25
N TRP A 82 14.21 11.80 -0.67
CA TRP A 82 14.37 11.28 -2.03
C TRP A 82 14.83 9.80 -2.09
N LEU A 83 15.76 9.43 -1.20
CA LEU A 83 16.32 8.08 -1.09
C LEU A 83 15.51 7.14 -0.18
N SER A 84 14.46 7.63 0.47
CA SER A 84 13.69 6.82 1.42
C SER A 84 12.47 6.18 0.77
N ASN A 85 12.19 4.94 1.18
CA ASN A 85 10.92 4.28 0.91
C ASN A 85 9.82 4.72 1.87
N ASN A 86 10.11 5.63 2.80
CA ASN A 86 9.11 6.18 3.71
C ASN A 86 8.19 7.12 2.95
N ARG A 87 6.89 7.00 3.21
CA ARG A 87 5.82 7.78 2.59
C ARG A 87 5.05 8.54 3.65
N VAL A 88 4.73 9.80 3.40
CA VAL A 88 3.98 10.63 4.35
C VAL A 88 2.53 10.71 3.88
N LEU A 89 1.61 10.26 4.73
CA LEU A 89 0.18 10.34 4.54
C LEU A 89 -0.35 11.55 5.31
N TYR A 90 -0.99 12.47 4.61
CA TYR A 90 -1.77 13.56 5.20
C TYR A 90 -3.23 13.17 5.16
N VAL A 91 -3.92 13.26 6.30
CA VAL A 91 -5.36 13.04 6.37
C VAL A 91 -6.06 14.29 6.92
N GLN A 92 -7.38 14.36 6.75
CA GLN A 92 -8.14 15.59 7.03
C GLN A 92 -8.20 15.97 8.52
N ASN A 93 -7.73 15.11 9.43
CA ASN A 93 -7.60 15.43 10.85
C ASN A 93 -6.47 16.44 11.17
N GLY A 94 -5.75 16.94 10.15
CA GLY A 94 -4.65 17.89 10.31
C GLY A 94 -3.34 17.26 10.80
N ARG A 95 -3.29 15.93 10.96
CA ARG A 95 -2.09 15.18 11.32
C ARG A 95 -1.47 14.56 10.08
N SER A 96 -0.19 14.26 10.20
CA SER A 96 0.52 13.50 9.19
C SER A 96 1.15 12.26 9.79
N TYR A 97 1.21 11.21 8.98
CA TYR A 97 1.66 9.90 9.39
C TYR A 97 2.69 9.38 8.41
N VAL A 98 3.68 8.63 8.90
CA VAL A 98 4.74 8.08 8.05
C VAL A 98 4.61 6.57 7.96
N TRP A 99 4.33 6.08 6.75
CA TRP A 99 4.52 4.69 6.41
C TRP A 99 6.02 4.39 6.39
N LYS A 100 6.47 3.55 7.32
CA LYS A 100 7.83 3.05 7.41
C LYS A 100 7.83 1.54 7.13
N PRO A 101 8.62 1.05 6.16
CA PRO A 101 8.85 -0.38 6.02
C PRO A 101 9.64 -0.88 7.23
N ASN A 102 9.34 -2.09 7.65
CA ASN A 102 10.13 -2.79 8.63
C ASN A 102 11.35 -3.40 7.93
N LEU A 103 12.56 -3.09 8.39
CA LEU A 103 13.79 -3.58 7.75
C LEU A 103 13.96 -5.10 7.82
N LEU A 104 13.31 -5.75 8.81
CA LEU A 104 13.45 -7.19 9.08
C LEU A 104 12.29 -8.03 8.50
N SER A 105 11.26 -7.41 7.93
CA SER A 105 10.11 -8.13 7.38
C SER A 105 9.40 -7.34 6.30
N SER A 106 8.58 -7.99 5.47
CA SER A 106 7.71 -7.34 4.48
C SER A 106 6.50 -6.61 5.11
N SER A 107 6.62 -6.13 6.35
CA SER A 107 5.59 -5.38 7.06
C SER A 107 5.89 -3.89 7.08
N TYR A 108 4.86 -3.09 7.32
CA TYR A 108 4.89 -1.65 7.48
C TYR A 108 4.27 -1.23 8.82
N LYS A 109 4.75 -0.10 9.32
CA LYS A 109 4.12 0.67 10.39
C LYS A 109 3.77 2.05 9.87
N LEU A 110 2.61 2.55 10.26
CA LEU A 110 2.19 3.93 10.08
C LEU A 110 2.38 4.63 11.41
N LEU A 111 3.33 5.56 11.47
CA LEU A 111 3.66 6.29 12.69
C LEU A 111 3.10 7.70 12.64
N ASP A 112 2.51 8.16 13.72
CA ASP A 112 2.17 9.57 13.87
C ASP A 112 3.44 10.43 13.95
N THR A 113 3.48 11.53 13.19
CA THR A 113 4.67 12.39 13.10
C THR A 113 4.93 13.26 14.31
N GLN A 114 3.92 13.54 15.13
CA GLN A 114 4.02 14.45 16.27
C GLN A 114 4.55 13.72 17.50
N ASN A 115 4.16 12.47 17.70
CA ASN A 115 4.48 11.71 18.92
C ASN A 115 5.11 10.33 18.68
N ASP A 116 5.42 9.97 17.43
CA ASP A 116 6.04 8.70 17.02
C ASP A 116 5.27 7.43 17.46
N THR A 117 3.97 7.57 17.78
CA THR A 117 3.11 6.43 18.14
C THR A 117 2.65 5.65 16.91
N VAL A 118 2.39 4.35 17.07
CA VAL A 118 1.91 3.48 15.99
C VAL A 118 0.42 3.70 15.78
N ALA A 119 0.04 4.32 14.67
CA ALA A 119 -1.35 4.56 14.29
C ALA A 119 -1.92 3.44 13.40
N ALA A 120 -1.07 2.73 12.66
CA ALA A 120 -1.44 1.48 12.02
C ALA A 120 -0.23 0.54 11.85
N GLN A 121 -0.49 -0.76 11.75
CA GLN A 121 0.56 -1.75 11.53
C GLN A 121 0.06 -2.91 10.69
N THR A 122 0.80 -3.21 9.62
CA THR A 122 0.55 -4.42 8.85
C THR A 122 1.13 -5.64 9.56
N HIS A 123 0.47 -6.77 9.45
CA HIS A 123 0.97 -8.05 9.90
C HIS A 123 0.63 -9.12 8.86
N HIS A 124 1.35 -10.24 8.92
CA HIS A 124 1.05 -11.37 8.07
C HIS A 124 0.32 -12.44 8.85
N ARG A 125 -0.73 -13.00 8.25
CA ARG A 125 -1.40 -14.20 8.75
C ARG A 125 -0.98 -15.40 7.92
N SER A 126 -0.59 -16.46 8.61
CA SER A 126 -0.45 -17.81 8.05
C SER A 126 -1.42 -18.72 8.80
N PHE A 127 -2.39 -19.29 8.10
CA PHE A 127 -3.26 -20.36 8.61
C PHE A 127 -2.63 -21.74 8.27
N GLY A 128 -1.53 -22.08 8.92
CA GLY A 128 -0.86 -23.39 8.78
C GLY A 128 0.12 -23.54 7.61
N LEU A 129 0.76 -24.71 7.54
CA LEU A 129 1.94 -25.06 6.71
C LEU A 129 1.74 -24.95 5.18
N PHE A 130 0.49 -24.87 4.70
CA PHE A 130 0.16 -24.79 3.27
C PHE A 130 -0.67 -23.54 2.89
N SER A 131 -0.89 -22.61 3.83
CA SER A 131 -1.71 -21.44 3.55
C SER A 131 -0.92 -20.30 2.92
N LYS A 132 -1.57 -19.64 1.95
CA LYS A 132 -1.09 -18.38 1.37
C LYS A 132 -1.04 -17.29 2.44
N ARG A 133 0.10 -16.59 2.51
CA ARG A 133 0.35 -15.53 3.51
C ARG A 133 -0.50 -14.30 3.17
N ARG A 134 -1.52 -14.04 3.98
CA ARG A 134 -2.40 -12.87 3.83
C ARG A 134 -1.88 -11.71 4.64
N VAL A 135 -2.15 -10.49 4.19
CA VAL A 135 -1.84 -9.27 4.94
C VAL A 135 -3.07 -8.87 5.76
N GLY A 136 -2.85 -8.45 7.00
CA GLY A 136 -3.82 -7.72 7.79
C GLY A 136 -3.24 -6.39 8.25
N ILE A 137 -4.09 -5.44 8.65
CA ILE A 137 -3.69 -4.14 9.18
C ILE A 137 -4.49 -3.87 10.44
N ASN A 138 -3.77 -3.64 11.55
CA ASN A 138 -4.36 -3.08 12.75
C ASN A 138 -4.36 -1.56 12.61
N VAL A 139 -5.52 -0.92 12.66
CA VAL A 139 -5.71 0.52 12.49
C VAL A 139 -6.24 1.10 13.80
N HIS A 140 -5.61 2.16 14.29
CA HIS A 140 -6.07 2.89 15.47
C HIS A 140 -7.40 3.60 15.17
N GLU A 141 -8.30 3.70 16.15
CA GLU A 141 -9.65 4.28 15.98
C GLU A 141 -9.65 5.65 15.30
N GLU A 142 -8.66 6.50 15.59
CA GLU A 142 -8.53 7.85 15.04
C GLU A 142 -8.37 7.87 13.50
N LEU A 143 -7.90 6.76 12.92
CA LEU A 143 -7.69 6.59 11.49
C LEU A 143 -8.84 5.83 10.80
N VAL A 144 -9.78 5.27 11.56
CA VAL A 144 -10.93 4.55 10.99
C VAL A 144 -11.77 5.43 10.04
N PRO A 145 -12.05 6.71 10.33
CA PRO A 145 -12.73 7.59 9.38
C PRO A 145 -11.96 7.83 8.07
N TYR A 146 -10.65 7.55 8.04
CA TYR A 146 -9.76 7.75 6.90
C TYR A 146 -9.21 6.41 6.36
N LEU A 147 -9.93 5.32 6.63
CA LEU A 147 -9.46 3.97 6.35
C LEU A 147 -9.16 3.77 4.85
N ASP A 148 -9.94 4.35 3.96
CA ASP A 148 -9.72 4.33 2.52
C ASP A 148 -8.36 4.93 2.11
N ALA A 149 -7.98 6.07 2.70
CA ALA A 149 -6.67 6.71 2.50
C ALA A 149 -5.55 5.83 3.05
N VAL A 150 -5.75 5.20 4.22
CA VAL A 150 -4.80 4.27 4.83
C VAL A 150 -4.57 3.05 3.93
N ILE A 151 -5.65 2.43 3.44
CA ILE A 151 -5.60 1.28 2.52
C ILE A 151 -4.91 1.68 1.21
N LEU A 152 -5.30 2.79 0.60
CA LEU A 152 -4.72 3.28 -0.65
C LEU A 152 -3.22 3.55 -0.52
N ALA A 153 -2.81 4.23 0.55
CA ALA A 153 -1.41 4.51 0.82
C ALA A 153 -0.59 3.23 1.04
N PHE A 154 -1.13 2.26 1.79
CA PHE A 154 -0.50 0.95 1.95
C PHE A 154 -0.31 0.24 0.61
N MET A 155 -1.33 0.20 -0.25
CA MET A 155 -1.24 -0.43 -1.56
C MET A 155 -0.17 0.20 -2.45
N ILE A 156 -0.06 1.54 -2.46
CA ILE A 156 0.99 2.24 -3.21
C ILE A 156 2.36 1.82 -2.68
N CYS A 157 2.55 1.81 -1.35
CA CYS A 157 3.81 1.37 -0.73
C CYS A 157 4.17 -0.08 -1.12
N GLU A 158 3.19 -0.98 -1.13
CA GLU A 158 3.38 -2.40 -1.47
C GLU A 158 3.65 -2.59 -2.97
N CYS A 159 3.00 -1.83 -3.84
CA CYS A 159 3.28 -1.83 -5.28
C CYS A 159 4.74 -1.41 -5.56
N GLU A 160 5.17 -0.28 -5.01
CA GLU A 160 6.54 0.21 -5.17
C GLU A 160 7.59 -0.77 -4.63
N ARG A 161 7.30 -1.43 -3.50
CA ARG A 161 8.17 -2.47 -2.92
C ARG A 161 8.33 -3.65 -3.87
N ARG A 162 7.24 -4.09 -4.51
CA ARG A 162 7.25 -5.21 -5.47
C ARG A 162 8.03 -4.84 -6.73
N VAL A 163 7.82 -3.65 -7.27
CA VAL A 163 8.59 -3.13 -8.41
C VAL A 163 10.09 -3.09 -8.08
N SER A 164 10.44 -2.55 -6.92
CA SER A 164 11.84 -2.48 -6.47
C SER A 164 12.46 -3.87 -6.28
N ALA A 165 11.72 -4.84 -5.75
CA ALA A 165 12.19 -6.21 -5.58
C ALA A 165 12.46 -6.91 -6.92
N THR A 166 11.61 -6.68 -7.93
CA THR A 166 11.84 -7.19 -9.29
C THR A 166 13.09 -6.56 -9.92
N ALA A 167 13.24 -5.23 -9.84
CA ALA A 167 14.42 -4.54 -10.37
C ALA A 167 15.74 -5.01 -9.73
N SER A 168 15.72 -5.37 -8.44
CA SER A 168 16.91 -5.89 -7.75
C SER A 168 17.30 -7.33 -8.14
N ARG A 169 16.40 -8.06 -8.82
CA ARG A 169 16.65 -9.46 -9.25
C ARG A 169 17.26 -9.57 -10.65
N ASP A 170 17.22 -8.51 -11.44
CA ASP A 170 17.87 -8.45 -12.74
C ASP A 170 19.29 -7.87 -12.58
N PRO A 171 20.38 -8.68 -12.70
CA PRO A 171 21.72 -8.11 -12.74
C PRO A 171 21.91 -7.31 -14.03
N PRO A 172 22.73 -6.23 -14.03
CA PRO A 172 23.06 -5.55 -15.26
C PRO A 172 23.74 -6.55 -16.20
N THR A 173 23.14 -6.78 -17.36
CA THR A 173 23.78 -7.53 -18.44
C THR A 173 25.03 -6.73 -18.82
N SER A 174 26.22 -7.20 -18.38
CA SER A 174 27.48 -6.61 -18.79
C SER A 174 27.54 -6.51 -20.31
N PRO A 175 27.92 -5.36 -20.90
CA PRO A 175 28.22 -5.30 -22.31
C PRO A 175 29.41 -6.22 -22.55
N GLY A 176 29.23 -7.23 -23.39
CA GLY A 176 30.29 -8.13 -23.78
C GLY A 176 31.47 -7.34 -24.36
N ALA A 177 32.64 -7.52 -23.76
CA ALA A 177 33.90 -7.17 -24.38
C ALA A 177 34.07 -8.02 -25.64
N GLY A 178 33.68 -7.48 -26.79
CA GLY A 178 34.02 -8.01 -28.10
C GLY A 178 35.40 -7.51 -28.48
N GLY A 179 36.41 -8.36 -28.29
CA GLY A 179 37.74 -8.17 -28.85
C GLY A 179 37.80 -8.64 -30.31
N GLY A 180 38.76 -8.05 -31.05
CA GLY A 180 39.35 -8.61 -32.26
C GLY A 180 38.82 -8.01 -33.56
N TYR A 181 39.60 -7.10 -34.16
CA TYR A 181 40.48 -7.40 -35.29
C TYR A 181 41.74 -6.54 -35.19
#